data_AF-A0A6M0Q3Y3-F1
#
_entry.id   AF-A0A6M0Q3Y3-F1
#
_cell.length_a   1.000
_cell.length_b   1.000
_cell.length_c   1.000
_cell.angle_alpha   90.00
_cell.angle_beta   90.00
_cell.angle_gamma   90.00
#
_symmetry.space_group_name_H-M   'P 1'
#
loop_
_entity.id
_entity.type
_entity.pdbx_description
1 polymer ?
#
loop_
_entity_poly.entity_id
_entity_poly.type
_entity_poly.pdbx_seq_one_letter_code
_entity_poly.pdbx_strand_id
1 'polypeptide(L)'
;MNSQYINRPFIFNSTHLDKESERMMQKYKDYDESTLEGYTSTRLPDLLDEIKSLLYKRDILDSYAENIKSIDLRLLAYAYPYEVNERETNKKIFYILKKRYNSFIGRKMWAHFHLLPKDALLHDLLEYAFTNEGNDFLSFQNKYRWEFDTVFKRQKDENVLHGISRYIVNCSSPTIKEAFVYRKIKEDSPLGRKLWALILFYGMGEKRFFEKEKISDIIARLNNLQNNDYNKVMNRYLEAFDVNQLHAEIMDLVERRIRDPRRNPQGWQSFSSKSVENAKRWFMIKELRQFFSKETKYDRFKYWNKYSHLLVDVKKIHSPPIAIMDFGDFVTVEFAEHGNAAYFYKKQPFFDFMYKRIKTLRIVENDLKDPHANYYINKLIHRATNYNPDAWHMRFNQYMTQYLKGNFGYKHTI
;
A
#
# COMPACT_ATOMS: atom_id res chain seq x y z
N MET A 1 64.72 45.56 17.72
CA MET A 1 63.51 45.92 16.95
C MET A 1 63.02 44.66 16.25
N ASN A 2 61.98 44.00 16.78
CA ASN A 2 61.30 42.87 16.14
C ASN A 2 59.80 43.15 16.19
N SER A 3 59.22 43.70 15.12
CA SER A 3 57.78 43.85 15.00
C SER A 3 57.19 42.52 14.55
N GLN A 4 56.62 41.78 15.51
CA GLN A 4 55.80 40.61 15.22
C GLN A 4 54.51 41.07 14.54
N TYR A 5 54.44 40.87 13.22
CA TYR A 5 53.20 41.06 12.47
C TYR A 5 52.20 39.98 12.87
N ILE A 6 51.17 40.38 13.62
CA ILE A 6 50.02 39.54 13.95
C ILE A 6 49.17 39.43 12.68
N ASN A 7 49.33 38.32 11.95
CA ASN A 7 48.55 38.00 10.78
C ASN A 7 47.14 37.57 11.24
N ARG A 8 46.16 38.48 11.20
CA ARG A 8 44.76 38.13 11.49
C ARG A 8 44.15 37.51 10.23
N PRO A 9 43.67 36.26 10.27
CA PRO A 9 43.02 35.66 9.11
C PRO A 9 41.77 36.46 8.76
N PHE A 10 41.65 36.82 7.48
CA PHE A 10 40.44 37.42 6.94
C PHE A 10 39.32 36.37 6.97
N ILE A 11 38.38 36.53 7.89
CA ILE A 11 37.18 35.69 7.97
C ILE A 11 36.11 36.35 7.11
N PHE A 12 35.88 35.80 5.92
CA PHE A 12 34.81 36.25 5.04
C PHE A 12 33.46 35.79 5.59
N ASN A 13 32.66 36.73 6.11
CA ASN A 13 31.28 36.49 6.51
C ASN A 13 30.35 36.71 5.31
N SER A 14 29.86 35.63 4.71
CA SER A 14 29.00 35.65 3.50
C SER A 14 27.59 36.18 3.72
N THR A 15 27.21 36.52 4.95
CA THR A 15 25.81 36.84 5.32
C THR A 15 25.19 37.97 4.49
N HIS A 16 25.98 38.93 4.01
CA HIS A 16 25.52 39.98 3.10
C HIS A 16 25.29 39.47 1.66
N LEU A 17 26.14 38.55 1.21
CA LEU A 17 26.08 37.92 -0.10
C LEU A 17 24.92 36.93 -0.18
N ASP A 18 24.68 36.18 0.89
CA ASP A 18 23.53 35.28 1.02
C ASP A 18 22.21 36.07 0.99
N LYS A 19 22.13 37.19 1.72
CA LYS A 19 20.96 38.08 1.71
C LYS A 19 20.72 38.76 0.36
N GLU A 20 21.76 39.24 -0.31
CA GLU A 20 21.61 39.81 -1.67
C GLU A 20 21.28 38.74 -2.70
N SER A 21 21.82 37.53 -2.57
CA SER A 21 21.44 36.38 -3.40
C SER A 21 19.97 36.01 -3.21
N GLU A 22 19.48 35.94 -1.98
CA GLU A 22 18.05 35.74 -1.68
C GLU A 22 17.18 36.86 -2.26
N ARG A 23 17.59 38.12 -2.10
CA ARG A 23 16.87 39.28 -2.64
C ARG A 23 16.78 39.24 -4.17
N MET A 24 17.89 38.93 -4.84
CA MET A 24 17.94 38.77 -6.29
C MET A 24 17.09 37.57 -6.74
N MET A 25 17.20 36.42 -6.06
CA MET A 25 16.36 35.26 -6.35
C MET A 25 14.87 35.57 -6.22
N GLN A 26 14.44 36.31 -5.18
CA GLN A 26 13.04 36.72 -5.02
C GLN A 26 12.60 37.74 -6.07
N LYS A 27 13.44 38.74 -6.38
CA LYS A 27 13.12 39.77 -7.37
C LYS A 27 12.91 39.19 -8.77
N TYR A 28 13.64 38.13 -9.12
CA TYR A 28 13.60 37.53 -10.46
C TYR A 28 12.88 36.18 -10.52
N LYS A 29 12.35 35.67 -9.39
CA LYS A 29 11.68 34.37 -9.31
C LYS A 29 10.53 34.23 -10.30
N ASP A 30 9.77 35.32 -10.46
CA ASP A 30 8.54 35.36 -11.24
C ASP A 30 8.69 36.16 -12.55
N TYR A 31 9.83 36.82 -12.74
CA TYR A 31 10.11 37.65 -13.94
C TYR A 31 10.28 36.79 -15.19
N ASP A 32 10.98 35.66 -15.07
CA ASP A 32 11.19 34.73 -16.19
C ASP A 32 9.88 34.00 -16.57
N GLU A 33 9.03 33.65 -15.60
CA GLU A 33 7.78 32.91 -15.87
C GLU A 33 6.71 33.80 -16.49
N SER A 34 6.48 35.01 -15.95
CA SER A 34 5.53 35.97 -16.52
C SER A 34 5.90 36.42 -17.93
N THR A 35 7.19 36.59 -18.21
CA THR A 35 7.68 36.89 -19.57
C THR A 35 7.42 35.72 -20.53
N LEU A 36 7.64 34.47 -20.07
CA LEU A 36 7.39 33.28 -20.88
C LEU A 36 5.89 33.04 -21.11
N GLU A 37 5.00 33.34 -20.16
CA GLU A 37 3.55 33.20 -20.33
C GLU A 37 3.02 34.08 -21.48
N GLY A 38 3.42 35.35 -21.54
CA GLY A 38 3.03 36.25 -22.64
C GLY A 38 3.65 35.84 -23.99
N TYR A 39 4.87 35.30 -23.98
CA TYR A 39 5.52 34.76 -25.19
C TYR A 39 4.89 33.45 -25.66
N THR A 40 4.27 32.69 -24.76
CA THR A 40 3.67 31.38 -25.07
C THR A 40 2.51 31.52 -26.04
N SER A 41 1.63 32.50 -25.87
CA SER A 41 0.47 32.67 -26.76
C SER A 41 0.83 33.20 -28.15
N THR A 42 1.96 33.89 -28.30
CA THR A 42 2.34 34.58 -29.53
C THR A 42 3.38 33.82 -30.34
N ARG A 43 4.45 33.32 -29.70
CA ARG A 43 5.59 32.71 -30.38
C ARG A 43 5.53 31.19 -30.45
N LEU A 44 4.90 30.52 -29.48
CA LEU A 44 4.88 29.06 -29.45
C LEU A 44 4.21 28.44 -30.70
N PRO A 45 3.07 28.93 -31.21
CA PRO A 45 2.43 28.34 -32.38
C PRO A 45 3.36 28.32 -33.61
N ASP A 46 3.97 29.46 -33.94
CA ASP A 46 4.91 29.57 -35.05
C ASP A 46 6.12 28.64 -34.86
N LEU A 47 6.64 28.56 -33.63
CA LEU A 47 7.78 27.71 -33.31
C LEU A 47 7.44 26.21 -33.45
N LEU A 48 6.23 25.81 -33.06
CA LEU A 48 5.76 24.44 -33.23
C LEU A 48 5.57 24.10 -34.71
N ASP A 49 5.05 25.02 -35.52
CA ASP A 49 4.88 24.85 -36.97
C ASP A 49 6.23 24.79 -37.70
N GLU A 50 7.18 25.64 -37.32
CA GLU A 50 8.57 25.57 -37.76
C GLU A 50 9.15 24.17 -37.53
N ILE A 51 9.09 23.67 -36.29
CA ILE A 51 9.67 22.36 -35.93
C ILE A 51 8.92 21.19 -36.58
N LYS A 52 7.59 21.31 -36.71
CA LYS A 52 6.76 20.32 -37.41
C LYS A 52 7.19 20.18 -38.87
N SER A 53 7.48 21.29 -39.54
CA SER A 53 7.91 21.33 -40.95
C SER A 53 9.30 20.72 -41.21
N LEU A 54 10.13 20.59 -40.18
CA LEU A 54 11.47 19.99 -40.31
C LEU A 54 11.38 18.51 -40.68
N LEU A 55 12.24 18.06 -41.60
CA LEU A 55 12.41 16.64 -41.85
C LEU A 55 13.06 15.98 -40.62
N TYR A 56 12.61 14.76 -40.27
CA TYR A 56 13.20 13.96 -39.20
C TYR A 56 14.56 13.36 -39.62
N LYS A 57 15.54 14.22 -39.92
CA LYS A 57 16.92 13.86 -40.25
C LYS A 57 17.87 14.54 -39.27
N ARG A 58 18.88 13.79 -38.81
CA ARG A 58 19.80 14.22 -37.76
C ARG A 58 20.49 15.54 -38.08
N ASP A 59 21.04 15.68 -39.28
CA ASP A 59 21.80 16.89 -39.68
C ASP A 59 20.91 18.14 -39.72
N ILE A 60 19.65 17.99 -40.14
CA ILE A 60 18.66 19.08 -40.18
C ILE A 60 18.30 19.51 -38.75
N LEU A 61 18.03 18.53 -37.87
CA LEU A 61 17.71 18.81 -36.47
C LEU A 61 18.90 19.38 -35.70
N ASP A 62 20.12 18.92 -35.98
CA ASP A 62 21.36 19.47 -35.39
C ASP A 62 21.56 20.93 -35.83
N SER A 63 21.45 21.23 -37.13
CA SER A 63 21.54 22.59 -37.65
C SER A 63 20.46 23.51 -37.06
N TYR A 64 19.22 23.03 -36.95
CA TYR A 64 18.14 23.83 -36.33
C TYR A 64 18.42 24.05 -34.84
N ALA A 65 18.84 23.01 -34.11
CA ALA A 65 19.18 23.11 -32.70
C ALA A 65 20.35 24.05 -32.45
N GLU A 66 21.32 24.18 -33.36
CA GLU A 66 22.43 25.15 -33.21
C GLU A 66 21.96 26.60 -33.41
N ASN A 67 20.98 26.83 -34.27
CA ASN A 67 20.50 28.17 -34.64
C ASN A 67 19.30 28.67 -33.82
N ILE A 68 18.58 27.79 -33.11
CA ILE A 68 17.44 28.21 -32.28
C ILE A 68 17.88 29.19 -31.18
N LYS A 69 17.08 30.24 -30.98
CA LYS A 69 17.33 31.25 -29.94
C LYS A 69 17.15 30.64 -28.55
N SER A 70 17.95 31.10 -27.59
CA SER A 70 17.87 30.62 -26.20
C SER A 70 16.48 30.85 -25.57
N ILE A 71 15.78 31.92 -25.93
CA ILE A 71 14.42 32.19 -25.44
C ILE A 71 13.40 31.18 -25.99
N ASP A 72 13.49 30.85 -27.28
CA ASP A 72 12.64 29.85 -27.93
C ASP A 72 12.90 28.46 -27.33
N LEU A 73 14.16 28.13 -27.03
CA LEU A 73 14.52 26.88 -26.35
C LEU A 73 13.90 26.79 -24.94
N ARG A 74 13.95 27.89 -24.17
CA ARG A 74 13.30 27.97 -22.85
C ARG A 74 11.78 27.85 -22.97
N LEU A 75 11.20 28.48 -23.98
CA LEU A 75 9.77 28.42 -24.27
C LEU A 75 9.33 26.98 -24.57
N LEU A 76 10.07 26.23 -25.41
CA LEU A 76 9.80 24.83 -25.66
C LEU A 76 9.84 24.00 -24.37
N ALA A 77 10.87 24.17 -23.54
CA ALA A 77 10.96 23.44 -22.28
C ALA A 77 9.85 23.80 -21.29
N TYR A 78 9.42 25.07 -21.28
CA TYR A 78 8.36 25.57 -20.39
C TYR A 78 6.98 25.07 -20.81
N ALA A 79 6.64 25.15 -22.10
CA ALA A 79 5.28 24.93 -22.60
C ALA A 79 4.85 23.47 -22.78
N TYR A 80 5.73 22.51 -22.49
CA TYR A 80 5.36 21.09 -22.54
C TYR A 80 4.35 20.73 -21.41
N PRO A 81 3.35 19.86 -21.63
CA PRO A 81 2.97 19.22 -22.89
C PRO A 81 2.31 20.19 -23.88
N TYR A 82 2.60 20.02 -25.16
CA TYR A 82 2.00 20.84 -26.23
C TYR A 82 0.59 20.35 -26.59
N GLU A 83 -0.31 21.27 -26.93
CA GLU A 83 -1.71 20.95 -27.31
C GLU A 83 -1.78 20.13 -28.59
N VAL A 84 -0.86 20.37 -29.53
CA VAL A 84 -0.74 19.65 -30.79
C VAL A 84 -0.05 18.31 -30.52
N ASN A 85 -0.83 17.28 -30.20
CA ASN A 85 -0.35 15.93 -29.86
C ASN A 85 0.23 15.14 -31.05
N GLU A 86 1.06 15.76 -31.90
CA GLU A 86 1.82 15.06 -32.92
C GLU A 86 3.09 14.44 -32.32
N ARG A 87 3.05 13.12 -32.15
CA ARG A 87 4.14 12.33 -31.55
C ARG A 87 5.50 12.57 -32.21
N GLU A 88 5.53 12.83 -33.52
CA GLU A 88 6.77 13.11 -34.25
C GLU A 88 7.36 14.48 -33.90
N THR A 89 6.53 15.52 -33.86
CA THR A 89 6.92 16.88 -33.48
C THR A 89 7.49 16.89 -32.06
N ASN A 90 6.85 16.20 -31.12
CA ASN A 90 7.38 16.05 -29.75
C ASN A 90 8.76 15.40 -29.73
N LYS A 91 9.00 14.36 -30.56
CA LYS A 91 10.33 13.74 -30.67
C LYS A 91 11.38 14.71 -31.23
N LYS A 92 11.03 15.53 -32.22
CA LYS A 92 11.94 16.56 -32.78
C LYS A 92 12.29 17.59 -31.70
N ILE A 93 11.29 18.08 -30.97
CA ILE A 93 11.49 19.04 -29.88
C ILE A 93 12.40 18.46 -28.79
N PHE A 94 12.13 17.24 -28.33
CA PHE A 94 12.98 16.59 -27.31
C PHE A 94 14.41 16.36 -27.80
N TYR A 95 14.61 16.05 -29.09
CA TYR A 95 15.95 15.99 -29.68
C TYR A 95 16.67 17.35 -29.59
N ILE A 96 16.00 18.43 -29.99
CA ILE A 96 16.54 19.80 -29.94
C ILE A 96 16.88 20.19 -28.49
N LEU A 97 15.97 19.92 -27.53
CA LEU A 97 16.18 20.18 -26.10
C LEU A 97 17.37 19.38 -25.53
N LYS A 98 17.55 18.12 -25.95
CA LYS A 98 18.68 17.26 -25.54
C LYS A 98 20.00 17.76 -26.13
N LYS A 99 20.01 18.17 -27.40
CA LYS A 99 21.18 18.70 -28.10
C LYS A 99 21.67 20.03 -27.50
N ARG A 100 20.75 20.93 -27.15
CA ARG A 100 21.03 22.23 -26.52
C ARG A 100 20.76 22.23 -25.02
N TYR A 101 20.98 21.08 -24.38
CA TYR A 101 20.67 20.88 -22.98
C TYR A 101 21.35 21.92 -22.07
N ASN A 102 20.62 22.34 -21.04
CA ASN A 102 21.13 23.15 -19.92
C ASN A 102 20.27 22.87 -18.67
N SER A 103 20.75 23.31 -17.49
CA SER A 103 20.07 23.02 -16.23
C SER A 103 18.68 23.64 -16.07
N PHE A 104 18.32 24.67 -16.86
CA PHE A 104 16.93 25.15 -16.90
C PHE A 104 16.01 24.10 -17.53
N ILE A 105 16.43 23.49 -18.65
CA ILE A 105 15.67 22.42 -19.32
C ILE A 105 15.46 21.26 -18.34
N GLY A 106 16.53 20.74 -17.72
CA GLY A 106 16.42 19.66 -16.73
C GLY A 106 15.46 19.98 -15.59
N ARG A 107 15.49 21.21 -15.06
CA ARG A 107 14.55 21.68 -14.02
C ARG A 107 13.11 21.71 -14.49
N LYS A 108 12.84 22.19 -15.70
CA LYS A 108 11.48 22.20 -16.27
C LYS A 108 10.98 20.79 -16.57
N MET A 109 11.83 19.89 -17.07
CA MET A 109 11.46 18.49 -17.29
C MET A 109 11.15 17.75 -15.98
N TRP A 110 11.87 18.07 -14.90
CA TRP A 110 11.52 17.55 -13.57
C TRP A 110 10.16 18.04 -13.09
N ALA A 111 9.81 19.31 -13.35
CA ALA A 111 8.49 19.84 -13.06
C ALA A 111 7.41 19.14 -13.92
N HIS A 112 7.67 18.89 -15.20
CA HIS A 112 6.73 18.19 -16.08
C HIS A 112 6.57 16.72 -15.71
N PHE A 113 7.61 16.06 -15.23
CA PHE A 113 7.54 14.70 -14.71
C PHE A 113 6.59 14.57 -13.51
N HIS A 114 6.38 15.64 -12.74
CA HIS A 114 5.35 15.66 -11.70
C HIS A 114 3.93 15.54 -12.26
N LEU A 115 3.70 16.08 -13.45
CA LEU A 115 2.40 16.11 -14.12
C LEU A 115 2.19 14.87 -15.00
N LEU A 116 3.23 14.46 -15.72
CA LEU A 116 3.23 13.41 -16.73
C LEU A 116 4.24 12.30 -16.40
N PRO A 117 4.10 11.60 -15.27
CA PRO A 117 5.10 10.65 -14.77
C PRO A 117 5.27 9.38 -15.63
N LYS A 118 4.44 9.17 -16.65
CA LYS A 118 4.50 8.01 -17.57
C LYS A 118 5.03 8.38 -18.96
N ASP A 119 5.37 9.64 -19.21
CA ASP A 119 5.84 10.05 -20.53
C ASP A 119 7.27 9.57 -20.79
N ALA A 120 7.47 8.84 -21.88
CA ALA A 120 8.75 8.22 -22.20
C ALA A 120 9.81 9.23 -22.67
N LEU A 121 9.40 10.34 -23.30
CA LEU A 121 10.32 11.38 -23.75
C LEU A 121 10.87 12.15 -22.54
N LEU A 122 10.01 12.43 -21.55
CA LEU A 122 10.45 13.00 -20.27
C LEU A 122 11.46 12.11 -19.56
N HIS A 123 11.25 10.79 -19.56
CA HIS A 123 12.20 9.87 -18.93
C HIS A 123 13.57 9.88 -19.63
N ASP A 124 13.62 9.84 -20.97
CA ASP A 124 14.88 9.90 -21.74
C ASP A 124 15.65 11.21 -21.50
N LEU A 125 14.95 12.35 -21.46
CA LEU A 125 15.60 13.64 -21.22
C LEU A 125 16.05 13.80 -19.76
N LEU A 126 15.32 13.23 -18.80
CA LEU A 126 15.75 13.18 -17.40
C LEU A 126 16.92 12.22 -17.19
N GLU A 127 16.97 11.08 -17.87
CA GLU A 127 18.14 10.20 -17.90
C GLU A 127 19.38 10.96 -18.39
N TYR A 128 19.23 11.73 -19.48
CA TYR A 128 20.30 12.59 -19.97
C TYR A 128 20.70 13.66 -18.95
N ALA A 129 19.75 14.33 -18.31
CA ALA A 129 20.01 15.33 -17.28
C ALA A 129 20.79 14.72 -16.09
N PHE A 130 20.32 13.60 -15.53
CA PHE A 130 21.00 12.90 -14.44
C PHE A 130 22.35 12.29 -14.87
N THR A 131 22.62 12.10 -16.16
CA THR A 131 23.94 11.63 -16.61
C THR A 131 24.95 12.77 -16.75
N ASN A 132 24.50 13.95 -17.20
CA ASN A 132 25.39 15.06 -17.57
C ASN A 132 25.50 16.17 -16.52
N GLU A 133 24.57 16.24 -15.57
CA GLU A 133 24.58 17.26 -14.51
C GLU A 133 25.36 16.82 -13.27
N GLY A 134 25.88 17.81 -12.53
CA GLY A 134 26.60 17.61 -11.28
C GLY A 134 25.76 17.05 -10.12
N ASN A 135 26.41 16.94 -8.96
CA ASN A 135 25.77 16.48 -7.73
C ASN A 135 24.75 17.49 -7.18
N ASP A 136 24.87 18.76 -7.57
CA ASP A 136 24.00 19.87 -7.19
C ASP A 136 22.75 19.99 -8.08
N PHE A 137 22.58 19.12 -9.09
CA PHE A 137 21.38 19.09 -9.92
C PHE A 137 20.12 18.97 -9.08
N LEU A 138 19.17 19.87 -9.32
CA LEU A 138 17.94 20.00 -8.53
C LEU A 138 18.19 20.18 -7.03
N SER A 139 19.41 20.53 -6.60
CA SER A 139 19.84 20.64 -5.20
C SER A 139 19.44 19.44 -4.35
N PHE A 140 19.61 18.23 -4.90
CA PHE A 140 19.43 17.00 -4.13
C PHE A 140 20.61 16.76 -3.20
N GLN A 141 20.38 16.06 -2.09
CA GLN A 141 21.50 15.50 -1.33
C GLN A 141 22.13 14.36 -2.13
N ASN A 142 23.46 14.20 -2.05
CA ASN A 142 24.24 13.23 -2.84
C ASN A 142 23.65 11.81 -2.85
N LYS A 143 23.16 11.33 -1.69
CA LYS A 143 22.53 10.01 -1.57
C LYS A 143 21.33 9.87 -2.51
N TYR A 144 20.39 10.82 -2.49
CA TYR A 144 19.18 10.76 -3.31
C TYR A 144 19.46 11.02 -4.79
N ARG A 145 20.48 11.84 -5.08
CA ARG A 145 20.97 12.06 -6.45
C ARG A 145 21.49 10.75 -7.07
N TRP A 146 22.26 9.96 -6.33
CA TRP A 146 22.78 8.67 -6.80
C TRP A 146 21.66 7.63 -7.03
N GLU A 147 20.63 7.64 -6.17
CA GLU A 147 19.45 6.79 -6.38
C GLU A 147 18.75 7.12 -7.69
N PHE A 148 18.49 8.40 -7.98
CA PHE A 148 17.89 8.79 -9.26
C PHE A 148 18.79 8.48 -10.45
N ASP A 149 20.10 8.71 -10.34
CA ASP A 149 21.06 8.33 -11.37
C ASP A 149 20.93 6.84 -11.73
N THR A 150 20.86 6.00 -10.69
CA THR A 150 20.74 4.55 -10.85
C THR A 150 19.40 4.16 -11.47
N VAL A 151 18.29 4.78 -11.04
CA VAL A 151 16.96 4.47 -11.56
C VAL A 151 16.82 4.89 -13.01
N PHE A 152 17.23 6.09 -13.38
CA PHE A 152 17.08 6.59 -14.75
C PHE A 152 18.02 5.86 -15.73
N LYS A 153 19.26 5.52 -15.34
CA LYS A 153 20.18 4.75 -16.20
C LYS A 153 19.74 3.30 -16.45
N ARG A 154 18.98 2.71 -15.52
CA ARG A 154 18.47 1.32 -15.63
C ARG A 154 17.12 1.23 -16.35
N GLN A 155 16.65 2.31 -16.96
CA GLN A 155 15.31 2.39 -17.56
C GLN A 155 15.04 1.33 -18.63
N LYS A 156 16.08 0.80 -19.29
CA LYS A 156 15.93 -0.25 -20.32
C LYS A 156 15.32 -1.55 -19.78
N ASP A 157 15.54 -1.84 -18.49
CA ASP A 157 15.10 -3.09 -17.86
C ASP A 157 13.92 -2.87 -16.89
N GLU A 158 13.77 -1.67 -16.33
CA GLU A 158 12.72 -1.36 -15.35
C GLU A 158 12.04 0.00 -15.57
N ASN A 159 10.74 0.07 -15.30
CA ASN A 159 9.99 1.32 -15.28
C ASN A 159 10.49 2.25 -14.15
N VAL A 160 10.91 3.48 -14.50
CA VAL A 160 11.44 4.50 -13.58
C VAL A 160 10.62 4.64 -12.29
N LEU A 161 9.28 4.65 -12.39
CA LEU A 161 8.42 4.81 -11.21
C LEU A 161 8.56 3.65 -10.24
N HIS A 162 8.69 2.43 -10.75
CA HIS A 162 8.89 1.25 -9.92
C HIS A 162 10.27 1.27 -9.23
N GLY A 163 11.30 1.71 -9.96
CA GLY A 163 12.63 1.93 -9.39
C GLY A 163 12.59 2.91 -8.22
N ILE A 164 12.03 4.11 -8.42
CA ILE A 164 11.88 5.13 -7.37
C ILE A 164 11.12 4.55 -6.16
N SER A 165 9.97 3.93 -6.38
CA SER A 165 9.15 3.38 -5.30
C SER A 165 9.86 2.30 -4.50
N ARG A 166 10.61 1.38 -5.16
CA ARG A 166 11.40 0.36 -4.47
C ARG A 166 12.52 0.96 -3.64
N TYR A 167 13.24 1.95 -4.16
CA TYR A 167 14.25 2.67 -3.38
C TYR A 167 13.63 3.29 -2.12
N ILE A 168 12.47 3.96 -2.24
CA ILE A 168 11.80 4.58 -1.08
C ILE A 168 11.39 3.54 -0.05
N VAL A 169 10.80 2.41 -0.47
CA VAL A 169 10.41 1.31 0.43
C VAL A 169 11.62 0.66 1.10
N ASN A 170 12.71 0.47 0.37
CA ASN A 170 13.90 -0.21 0.87
C ASN A 170 14.79 0.66 1.77
N CYS A 171 14.60 1.98 1.78
CA CYS A 171 15.35 2.89 2.64
C CYS A 171 14.90 2.77 4.10
N SER A 172 15.82 2.40 5.00
CA SER A 172 15.55 2.27 6.45
C SER A 172 15.13 3.58 7.13
N SER A 173 15.59 4.72 6.61
CA SER A 173 15.21 6.08 7.00
C SER A 173 15.34 6.95 5.75
N PRO A 174 14.48 7.95 5.52
CA PRO A 174 13.43 8.51 6.41
C PRO A 174 12.02 8.01 6.07
N THR A 175 10.96 8.44 6.77
CA THR A 175 9.54 8.10 6.45
C THR A 175 9.18 8.45 4.99
N ILE A 176 8.11 7.89 4.42
CA ILE A 176 7.75 8.16 3.02
C ILE A 176 7.51 9.65 2.78
N LYS A 177 6.85 10.34 3.71
CA LYS A 177 6.59 11.78 3.60
C LYS A 177 7.89 12.59 3.56
N GLU A 178 8.84 12.27 4.45
CA GLU A 178 10.16 12.89 4.44
C GLU A 178 10.95 12.52 3.18
N ALA A 179 10.85 11.26 2.73
CA ALA A 179 11.48 10.78 1.52
C ALA A 179 11.01 11.53 0.27
N PHE A 180 9.72 11.92 0.22
CA PHE A 180 9.17 12.79 -0.82
C PHE A 180 9.76 14.20 -0.75
N VAL A 181 9.84 14.80 0.45
CA VAL A 181 10.45 16.13 0.65
C VAL A 181 11.89 16.15 0.16
N TYR A 182 12.71 15.17 0.58
CA TYR A 182 14.12 15.13 0.18
C TYR A 182 14.34 14.87 -1.32
N ARG A 183 13.40 14.16 -1.96
CA ARG A 183 13.38 13.92 -3.41
C ARG A 183 12.63 15.03 -4.17
N LYS A 184 12.20 16.09 -3.49
CA LYS A 184 11.42 17.19 -4.06
C LYS A 184 10.20 16.71 -4.85
N ILE A 185 9.54 15.67 -4.34
CA ILE A 185 8.31 15.10 -4.89
C ILE A 185 7.12 15.76 -4.19
N LYS A 186 6.27 16.45 -4.96
CA LYS A 186 4.99 16.98 -4.45
C LYS A 186 4.00 15.84 -4.25
N GLU A 187 3.54 15.64 -3.02
CA GLU A 187 2.73 14.48 -2.63
C GLU A 187 1.37 14.41 -3.36
N ASP A 188 0.75 15.55 -3.59
CA ASP A 188 -0.55 15.74 -4.26
C ASP A 188 -0.46 15.69 -5.79
N SER A 189 0.75 15.84 -6.34
CA SER A 189 0.97 15.77 -7.79
C SER A 189 0.60 14.39 -8.38
N PRO A 190 0.31 14.31 -9.69
CA PRO A 190 0.13 13.04 -10.38
C PRO A 190 1.28 12.04 -10.16
N LEU A 191 2.53 12.51 -10.10
CA LEU A 191 3.70 11.68 -9.74
C LEU A 191 3.60 11.15 -8.32
N GLY A 192 3.39 12.03 -7.33
CA GLY A 192 3.29 11.67 -5.92
C GLY A 192 2.20 10.61 -5.67
N ARG A 193 1.02 10.79 -6.28
CA ARG A 193 -0.08 9.82 -6.21
C ARG A 193 0.26 8.47 -6.82
N LYS A 194 0.93 8.43 -7.98
CA LYS A 194 1.36 7.17 -8.61
C LYS A 194 2.44 6.46 -7.79
N LEU A 195 3.41 7.22 -7.27
CA LEU A 195 4.45 6.67 -6.43
C LEU A 195 3.87 6.10 -5.13
N TRP A 196 2.89 6.76 -4.51
CA TRP A 196 2.20 6.21 -3.34
C TRP A 196 1.54 4.86 -3.60
N ALA A 197 0.83 4.71 -4.72
CA ALA A 197 0.22 3.42 -5.08
C ALA A 197 1.28 2.31 -5.22
N LEU A 198 2.40 2.60 -5.88
CA LEU A 198 3.51 1.67 -6.04
C LEU A 198 4.28 1.40 -4.74
N ILE A 199 4.46 2.41 -3.89
CA ILE A 199 5.09 2.28 -2.57
C ILE A 199 4.24 1.38 -1.67
N LEU A 200 2.92 1.57 -1.64
CA LEU A 200 2.01 0.65 -0.95
C LEU A 200 2.09 -0.76 -1.54
N PHE A 201 2.11 -0.88 -2.87
CA PHE A 201 2.25 -2.18 -3.52
C PHE A 201 3.54 -2.89 -3.15
N TYR A 202 4.67 -2.21 -3.02
CA TYR A 202 5.94 -2.85 -2.65
C TYR A 202 6.10 -3.02 -1.14
N GLY A 203 5.66 -2.04 -0.35
CA GLY A 203 5.87 -1.98 1.09
C GLY A 203 4.88 -2.80 1.92
N MET A 204 3.64 -2.96 1.46
CA MET A 204 2.60 -3.65 2.24
C MET A 204 2.87 -5.15 2.44
N GLY A 205 3.86 -5.74 1.77
CA GLY A 205 4.30 -7.12 2.05
C GLY A 205 5.47 -7.20 3.03
N GLU A 206 5.94 -6.09 3.57
CA GLU A 206 7.20 -5.99 4.31
C GLU A 206 6.94 -5.56 5.75
N LYS A 207 7.36 -6.35 6.75
CA LYS A 207 7.15 -5.99 8.17
C LYS A 207 7.76 -4.62 8.54
N ARG A 208 8.98 -4.35 8.06
CA ARG A 208 9.68 -3.06 8.26
C ARG A 208 8.90 -1.83 7.77
N PHE A 209 8.00 -2.01 6.81
CA PHE A 209 7.16 -0.92 6.33
C PHE A 209 6.21 -0.41 7.42
N PHE A 210 5.63 -1.33 8.19
CA PHE A 210 4.73 -1.02 9.31
C PHE A 210 5.47 -0.57 10.58
N GLU A 211 6.76 -0.92 10.71
CA GLU A 211 7.63 -0.41 11.78
C GLU A 211 8.00 1.06 11.53
N LYS A 212 8.06 1.47 10.26
CA LYS A 212 8.48 2.79 9.81
C LYS A 212 7.33 3.78 9.65
N GLU A 213 6.20 3.32 9.11
CA GLU A 213 5.06 4.16 8.76
C GLU A 213 3.90 4.00 9.73
N LYS A 214 3.19 5.09 10.03
CA LYS A 214 2.00 5.03 10.88
C LYS A 214 0.85 4.34 10.14
N ILE A 215 0.21 3.36 10.80
CA ILE A 215 -0.95 2.63 10.24
C ILE A 215 -2.07 3.57 9.80
N SER A 216 -2.31 4.66 10.54
CA SER A 216 -3.31 5.68 10.18
C SER A 216 -3.04 6.32 8.81
N ASP A 217 -1.77 6.59 8.50
CA ASP A 217 -1.37 7.24 7.26
C ASP A 217 -1.46 6.26 6.10
N ILE A 218 -1.08 5.00 6.32
CA ILE A 218 -1.27 3.90 5.38
C ILE A 218 -2.76 3.76 5.02
N ILE A 219 -3.65 3.71 6.02
CA ILE A 219 -5.10 3.60 5.83
C ILE A 219 -5.66 4.78 5.04
N ALA A 220 -5.23 6.01 5.37
CA ALA A 220 -5.64 7.21 4.62
C ALA A 220 -5.25 7.11 3.14
N ARG A 221 -4.05 6.60 2.83
CA ARG A 221 -3.61 6.41 1.44
C ARG A 221 -4.34 5.26 0.74
N LEU A 222 -4.58 4.14 1.42
CA LEU A 222 -5.35 3.01 0.88
C LEU A 222 -6.79 3.41 0.53
N ASN A 223 -7.45 4.26 1.33
CA ASN A 223 -8.79 4.77 1.06
C ASN A 223 -8.89 5.54 -0.27
N ASN A 224 -7.81 6.21 -0.67
CA ASN A 224 -7.77 7.01 -1.88
C ASN A 224 -7.40 6.19 -3.13
N LEU A 225 -7.08 4.90 -2.99
CA LEU A 225 -6.77 4.04 -4.14
C LEU A 225 -8.03 3.59 -4.87
N GLN A 226 -7.93 3.57 -6.20
CA GLN A 226 -8.90 2.93 -7.08
C GLN A 226 -9.00 1.43 -6.77
N ASN A 227 -10.19 0.83 -7.00
CA ASN A 227 -10.47 -0.54 -6.58
C ASN A 227 -9.46 -1.58 -7.12
N ASN A 228 -9.03 -1.44 -8.39
CA ASN A 228 -8.05 -2.36 -8.98
C ASN A 228 -6.69 -2.31 -8.26
N ASP A 229 -6.18 -1.10 -8.01
CA ASP A 229 -4.89 -0.92 -7.32
C ASP A 229 -5.01 -1.33 -5.84
N TYR A 230 -6.11 -0.98 -5.18
CA TYR A 230 -6.41 -1.41 -3.82
C TYR A 230 -6.38 -2.94 -3.69
N ASN A 231 -7.06 -3.66 -4.59
CA ASN A 231 -7.09 -5.12 -4.58
C ASN A 231 -5.70 -5.73 -4.76
N LYS A 232 -4.88 -5.20 -5.68
CA LYS A 232 -3.49 -5.67 -5.88
C LYS A 232 -2.64 -5.49 -4.63
N VAL A 233 -2.74 -4.33 -3.97
CA VAL A 233 -2.01 -4.03 -2.73
C VAL A 233 -2.47 -4.95 -1.60
N MET A 234 -3.79 -5.11 -1.42
CA MET A 234 -4.35 -5.99 -0.38
C MET A 234 -4.06 -7.46 -0.62
N ASN A 235 -4.03 -7.92 -1.87
CA ASN A 235 -3.65 -9.29 -2.17
C ASN A 235 -2.23 -9.59 -1.70
N ARG A 236 -1.28 -8.68 -2.00
CA ARG A 236 0.10 -8.84 -1.52
C ARG A 236 0.21 -8.81 0.01
N TYR A 237 -0.51 -7.89 0.66
CA TYR A 237 -0.55 -7.82 2.13
C TYR A 237 -1.05 -9.12 2.75
N LEU A 238 -2.18 -9.63 2.29
CA LEU A 238 -2.78 -10.86 2.83
C LEU A 238 -1.95 -12.11 2.51
N GLU A 239 -1.18 -12.12 1.42
CA GLU A 239 -0.24 -13.21 1.11
C GLU A 239 1.01 -13.20 1.99
N ALA A 240 1.50 -12.00 2.35
CA ALA A 240 2.79 -11.83 3.02
C ALA A 240 2.73 -12.12 4.53
N PHE A 241 1.58 -11.92 5.16
CA PHE A 241 1.42 -12.05 6.60
C PHE A 241 0.58 -13.26 6.98
N ASP A 242 0.96 -13.90 8.08
CA ASP A 242 0.10 -14.88 8.74
C ASP A 242 -1.09 -14.17 9.41
N VAL A 243 -2.18 -14.92 9.63
CA VAL A 243 -3.45 -14.37 10.15
C VAL A 243 -3.28 -13.62 11.48
N ASN A 244 -2.37 -14.07 12.33
CA ASN A 244 -2.05 -13.45 13.62
C ASN A 244 -1.16 -12.19 13.52
N GLN A 245 -0.55 -11.94 12.36
CA GLN A 245 0.28 -10.77 12.08
C GLN A 245 -0.50 -9.68 11.33
N LEU A 246 -1.73 -9.96 10.90
CA LEU A 246 -2.58 -8.99 10.23
C LEU A 246 -3.03 -7.88 11.21
N HIS A 247 -2.73 -6.64 10.85
CA HIS A 247 -3.15 -5.43 11.53
C HIS A 247 -4.68 -5.27 11.47
N ALA A 248 -5.30 -5.08 12.64
CA ALA A 248 -6.75 -5.08 12.77
C ALA A 248 -7.40 -3.91 12.02
N GLU A 249 -6.78 -2.73 12.06
CA GLU A 249 -7.27 -1.50 11.45
C GLU A 249 -7.28 -1.58 9.92
N ILE A 250 -6.31 -2.29 9.33
CA ILE A 250 -6.28 -2.57 7.88
C ILE A 250 -7.35 -3.58 7.53
N MET A 251 -7.53 -4.62 8.34
CA MET A 251 -8.57 -5.62 8.11
C MET A 251 -9.99 -5.06 8.29
N ASP A 252 -10.18 -4.09 9.19
CA ASP A 252 -11.43 -3.33 9.29
C ASP A 252 -11.69 -2.52 8.02
N LEU A 253 -10.65 -1.95 7.40
CA LEU A 253 -10.78 -1.32 6.09
C LEU A 253 -11.16 -2.34 4.99
N VAL A 254 -10.54 -3.52 4.99
CA VAL A 254 -10.89 -4.62 4.07
C VAL A 254 -12.35 -5.03 4.24
N GLU A 255 -12.85 -5.13 5.48
CA GLU A 255 -14.26 -5.43 5.76
C GLU A 255 -15.19 -4.37 5.17
N ARG A 256 -14.86 -3.09 5.34
CA ARG A 256 -15.68 -1.98 4.80
C ARG A 256 -15.70 -1.95 3.28
N ARG A 257 -14.54 -2.18 2.62
CA ARG A 257 -14.41 -2.03 1.15
C ARG A 257 -14.80 -3.28 0.36
N ILE A 258 -14.32 -4.46 0.78
CA ILE A 258 -14.49 -5.72 0.03
C ILE A 258 -15.48 -6.65 0.73
N ARG A 259 -15.69 -6.49 2.04
CA ARG A 259 -16.51 -7.36 2.90
C ARG A 259 -15.91 -8.75 3.09
N ASP A 260 -16.51 -9.51 4.00
CA ASP A 260 -16.10 -10.88 4.31
C ASP A 260 -16.23 -11.80 3.07
N PRO A 261 -15.17 -12.50 2.65
CA PRO A 261 -15.18 -13.42 1.49
C PRO A 261 -16.19 -14.57 1.61
N ARG A 262 -16.58 -14.96 2.83
CA ARG A 262 -17.62 -16.00 3.07
C ARG A 262 -19.01 -15.49 2.69
N ARG A 263 -19.22 -14.17 2.76
CA ARG A 263 -20.51 -13.51 2.49
C ARG A 263 -20.53 -12.80 1.14
N ASN A 264 -19.37 -12.42 0.60
CA ASN A 264 -19.22 -11.69 -0.65
C ASN A 264 -18.10 -12.26 -1.53
N PRO A 265 -18.20 -13.49 -2.06
CA PRO A 265 -17.13 -14.11 -2.84
C PRO A 265 -16.76 -13.33 -4.11
N GLN A 266 -17.70 -12.58 -4.69
CA GLN A 266 -17.49 -11.79 -5.92
C GLN A 266 -16.43 -10.68 -5.73
N GLY A 267 -16.39 -10.04 -4.56
CA GLY A 267 -15.38 -9.01 -4.26
C GLY A 267 -13.93 -9.54 -4.22
N TRP A 268 -13.77 -10.86 -4.15
CA TRP A 268 -12.49 -11.54 -3.93
C TRP A 268 -11.95 -12.27 -5.16
N GLN A 269 -12.61 -12.18 -6.32
CA GLN A 269 -12.20 -12.90 -7.54
C GLN A 269 -10.78 -12.58 -8.01
N SER A 270 -10.28 -11.38 -7.73
CA SER A 270 -8.94 -10.93 -8.12
C SER A 270 -7.84 -11.30 -7.10
N PHE A 271 -8.21 -11.93 -5.98
CA PHE A 271 -7.28 -12.33 -4.92
C PHE A 271 -6.84 -13.78 -5.11
N SER A 272 -5.64 -14.10 -4.67
CA SER A 272 -5.18 -15.48 -4.62
C SER A 272 -5.95 -16.31 -3.59
N SER A 273 -5.94 -17.62 -3.75
CA SER A 273 -6.55 -18.55 -2.79
C SER A 273 -6.01 -18.35 -1.38
N LYS A 274 -4.69 -18.13 -1.24
CA LYS A 274 -4.03 -17.86 0.04
C LYS A 274 -4.57 -16.59 0.71
N SER A 275 -4.69 -15.49 -0.04
CA SER A 275 -5.27 -14.24 0.49
C SER A 275 -6.70 -14.42 0.96
N VAL A 276 -7.52 -15.11 0.16
CA VAL A 276 -8.92 -15.39 0.50
C VAL A 276 -9.00 -16.22 1.78
N GLU A 277 -8.17 -17.26 1.91
CA GLU A 277 -8.13 -18.11 3.09
C GLU A 277 -7.68 -17.34 4.34
N ASN A 278 -6.63 -16.53 4.24
CA ASN A 278 -6.17 -15.70 5.35
C ASN A 278 -7.24 -14.70 5.80
N ALA A 279 -7.92 -14.05 4.87
CA ALA A 279 -9.03 -13.14 5.20
C ALA A 279 -10.20 -13.89 5.86
N LYS A 280 -10.63 -15.04 5.32
CA LYS A 280 -11.68 -15.89 5.94
C LYS A 280 -11.34 -16.22 7.38
N ARG A 281 -10.11 -16.70 7.63
CA ARG A 281 -9.62 -17.05 8.97
C ARG A 281 -9.62 -15.84 9.89
N TRP A 282 -9.12 -14.69 9.43
CA TRP A 282 -9.12 -13.46 10.23
C TRP A 282 -10.54 -13.03 10.64
N PHE A 283 -11.50 -13.05 9.71
CA PHE A 283 -12.89 -12.71 10.00
C PHE A 283 -13.54 -13.70 10.98
N MET A 284 -13.29 -15.00 10.84
CA MET A 284 -13.75 -16.01 11.82
C MET A 284 -13.19 -15.74 13.22
N ILE A 285 -11.90 -15.44 13.34
CA ILE A 285 -11.25 -15.12 14.63
C ILE A 285 -11.86 -13.83 15.21
N LYS A 286 -12.06 -12.79 14.39
CA LYS A 286 -12.73 -11.55 14.83
C LYS A 286 -14.13 -11.82 15.35
N GLU A 287 -14.91 -12.65 14.66
CA GLU A 287 -16.26 -13.00 15.07
C GLU A 287 -16.29 -13.78 16.39
N LEU A 288 -15.40 -14.77 16.58
CA LEU A 288 -15.25 -15.50 17.83
C LEU A 288 -14.82 -14.57 18.97
N ARG A 289 -13.87 -13.68 18.73
CA ARG A 289 -13.41 -12.71 19.73
C ARG A 289 -14.56 -11.80 20.20
N GLN A 290 -15.36 -11.31 19.26
CA GLN A 290 -16.55 -10.51 19.57
C GLN A 290 -17.61 -11.33 20.31
N PHE A 291 -17.79 -12.60 19.96
CA PHE A 291 -18.75 -13.48 20.62
C PHE A 291 -18.42 -13.69 22.10
N PHE A 292 -17.14 -13.90 22.42
CA PHE A 292 -16.66 -14.12 23.78
C PHE A 292 -16.26 -12.83 24.53
N SER A 293 -16.51 -11.64 23.99
CA SER A 293 -15.97 -10.38 24.54
C SER A 293 -16.49 -10.02 25.94
N LYS A 294 -17.62 -10.60 26.36
CA LYS A 294 -18.21 -10.41 27.70
C LYS A 294 -17.61 -11.36 28.76
N GLU A 295 -16.73 -12.28 28.38
CA GLU A 295 -16.10 -13.21 29.30
C GLU A 295 -14.89 -12.58 29.99
N THR A 296 -14.91 -12.52 31.33
CA THR A 296 -13.88 -11.81 32.13
C THR A 296 -12.46 -12.30 31.87
N LYS A 297 -12.27 -13.59 31.57
CA LYS A 297 -10.95 -14.23 31.41
C LYS A 297 -10.57 -14.56 29.95
N TYR A 298 -11.49 -14.38 28.99
CA TYR A 298 -11.31 -14.76 27.58
C TYR A 298 -10.79 -16.21 27.38
N ASP A 299 -11.05 -17.13 28.32
CA ASP A 299 -10.42 -18.45 28.32
C ASP A 299 -10.98 -19.33 27.21
N ARG A 300 -12.31 -19.31 27.01
CA ARG A 300 -12.95 -20.03 25.90
C ARG A 300 -12.51 -19.50 24.55
N PHE A 301 -12.39 -18.18 24.39
CA PHE A 301 -11.85 -17.61 23.16
C PHE A 301 -10.42 -18.10 22.89
N LYS A 302 -9.54 -18.04 23.89
CA LYS A 302 -8.16 -18.53 23.76
C LYS A 302 -8.13 -20.01 23.38
N TYR A 303 -9.00 -20.82 23.97
CA TYR A 303 -9.15 -22.23 23.63
C TYR A 303 -9.53 -22.42 22.15
N TRP A 304 -10.65 -21.83 21.72
CA TRP A 304 -11.14 -21.99 20.35
C TRP A 304 -10.22 -21.37 19.29
N ASN A 305 -9.51 -20.30 19.64
CA ASN A 305 -8.54 -19.67 18.76
C ASN A 305 -7.39 -20.63 18.38
N LYS A 306 -7.02 -21.59 19.25
CA LYS A 306 -6.03 -22.65 18.92
C LYS A 306 -6.48 -23.49 17.72
N TYR A 307 -7.79 -23.71 17.58
CA TYR A 307 -8.39 -24.51 16.51
C TYR A 307 -8.90 -23.67 15.33
N SER A 308 -8.69 -22.35 15.34
CA SER A 308 -9.23 -21.44 14.31
C SER A 308 -8.74 -21.76 12.89
N HIS A 309 -7.54 -22.34 12.76
CA HIS A 309 -6.98 -22.77 11.48
C HIS A 309 -7.69 -23.99 10.87
N LEU A 310 -8.48 -24.73 11.66
CA LEU A 310 -9.27 -25.89 11.24
C LEU A 310 -10.75 -25.55 11.01
N LEU A 311 -11.16 -24.31 11.31
CA LEU A 311 -12.53 -23.87 11.08
C LEU A 311 -12.78 -23.67 9.59
N VAL A 312 -13.89 -24.22 9.12
CA VAL A 312 -14.43 -23.97 7.79
C VAL A 312 -15.28 -22.69 7.80
N ASP A 313 -16.10 -22.52 8.84
CA ASP A 313 -16.97 -21.36 9.00
C ASP A 313 -17.34 -21.11 10.47
N VAL A 314 -17.73 -19.87 10.78
CA VAL A 314 -18.31 -19.45 12.07
C VAL A 314 -19.59 -18.67 11.78
N LYS A 315 -20.70 -19.11 12.39
CA LYS A 315 -22.00 -18.45 12.28
C LYS A 315 -22.48 -18.01 13.65
N LYS A 316 -22.73 -16.71 13.79
CA LYS A 316 -23.28 -16.12 15.02
C LYS A 316 -24.78 -15.97 14.90
N ILE A 317 -25.51 -16.30 15.96
CA ILE A 317 -26.92 -15.99 16.15
C ILE A 317 -27.03 -15.17 17.43
N HIS A 318 -27.86 -14.13 17.41
CA HIS A 318 -27.92 -13.15 18.48
C HIS A 318 -28.94 -13.47 19.58
N SER A 319 -29.97 -14.24 19.26
CA SER A 319 -31.06 -14.57 20.18
C SER A 319 -31.51 -16.02 19.98
N PRO A 320 -31.11 -16.96 20.87
CA PRO A 320 -30.10 -16.78 21.92
C PRO A 320 -28.69 -16.54 21.35
N PRO A 321 -27.77 -15.91 22.10
CA PRO A 321 -26.41 -15.63 21.63
C PRO A 321 -25.60 -16.92 21.53
N ILE A 322 -25.48 -17.45 20.31
CA ILE A 322 -24.73 -18.68 20.02
C ILE A 322 -23.71 -18.52 18.89
N ALA A 323 -22.61 -19.25 19.00
CA ALA A 323 -21.60 -19.39 17.97
C ALA A 323 -21.61 -20.84 17.47
N ILE A 324 -21.88 -21.01 16.18
CA ILE A 324 -21.82 -22.27 15.48
C ILE A 324 -20.50 -22.32 14.73
N MET A 325 -19.61 -23.22 15.13
CA MET A 325 -18.28 -23.43 14.58
C MET A 325 -18.28 -24.70 13.73
N ASP A 326 -18.05 -24.57 12.43
CA ASP A 326 -18.00 -25.70 11.48
C ASP A 326 -16.54 -26.17 11.31
N PHE A 327 -16.27 -27.44 11.61
CA PHE A 327 -14.95 -28.08 11.52
C PHE A 327 -14.84 -29.07 10.34
N GLY A 328 -15.74 -28.99 9.36
CA GLY A 328 -15.71 -29.85 8.19
C GLY A 328 -16.67 -31.03 8.29
N ASP A 329 -16.47 -31.93 9.26
CA ASP A 329 -17.30 -33.13 9.45
C ASP A 329 -18.29 -33.01 10.63
N PHE A 330 -17.98 -32.13 11.57
CA PHE A 330 -18.79 -31.86 12.75
C PHE A 330 -18.92 -30.36 13.01
N VAL A 331 -19.89 -30.02 13.85
CA VAL A 331 -20.19 -28.65 14.26
C VAL A 331 -20.13 -28.57 15.77
N THR A 332 -19.53 -27.50 16.28
CA THR A 332 -19.57 -27.16 17.70
C THR A 332 -20.45 -25.94 17.92
N VAL A 333 -21.38 -26.02 18.86
CA VAL A 333 -22.23 -24.90 19.28
C VAL A 333 -21.81 -24.44 20.67
N GLU A 334 -21.49 -23.16 20.77
CA GLU A 334 -21.16 -22.45 21.99
C GLU A 334 -22.24 -21.43 22.33
N PHE A 335 -22.51 -21.26 23.62
CA PHE A 335 -23.46 -20.28 24.14
C PHE A 335 -22.69 -19.17 24.88
N ALA A 336 -23.09 -17.91 24.68
CA ALA A 336 -22.32 -16.79 25.23
C ALA A 336 -22.38 -16.71 26.77
N GLU A 337 -23.51 -17.07 27.38
CA GLU A 337 -23.75 -16.93 28.82
C GLU A 337 -22.89 -17.89 29.68
N HIS A 338 -22.55 -17.46 30.91
CA HIS A 338 -21.65 -18.18 31.82
C HIS A 338 -22.28 -19.47 32.36
N GLY A 339 -21.48 -20.54 32.51
CA GLY A 339 -21.94 -21.86 32.97
C GLY A 339 -22.32 -22.84 31.85
N ASN A 340 -22.20 -22.42 30.59
CA ASN A 340 -22.53 -23.24 29.44
C ASN A 340 -21.45 -24.25 29.06
N ALA A 341 -21.85 -25.23 28.25
CA ALA A 341 -21.02 -26.28 27.69
C ALA A 341 -20.85 -26.05 26.18
N ALA A 342 -19.82 -26.64 25.59
CA ALA A 342 -19.73 -26.82 24.15
C ALA A 342 -20.50 -28.08 23.74
N TYR A 343 -21.37 -27.95 22.76
CA TYR A 343 -22.17 -29.05 22.23
C TYR A 343 -21.67 -29.43 20.84
N PHE A 344 -21.46 -30.72 20.61
CA PHE A 344 -20.90 -31.27 19.37
C PHE A 344 -21.97 -32.02 18.60
N TYR A 345 -22.00 -31.79 17.29
CA TYR A 345 -23.02 -32.31 16.39
C TYR A 345 -22.43 -32.84 15.09
N LYS A 346 -23.06 -33.87 14.51
CA LYS A 346 -22.76 -34.29 13.14
C LYS A 346 -23.19 -33.20 12.18
N LYS A 347 -22.29 -32.77 11.28
CA LYS A 347 -22.51 -31.58 10.45
C LYS A 347 -23.76 -31.67 9.58
N GLN A 348 -23.83 -32.69 8.72
CA GLN A 348 -24.87 -32.75 7.67
C GLN A 348 -26.28 -32.78 8.30
N PRO A 349 -26.59 -33.68 9.25
CA PRO A 349 -27.87 -33.66 9.94
C PRO A 349 -28.15 -32.35 10.72
N PHE A 350 -27.13 -31.77 11.38
CA PHE A 350 -27.30 -30.51 12.09
C PHE A 350 -27.72 -29.37 11.15
N PHE A 351 -27.09 -29.25 9.97
CA PHE A 351 -27.46 -28.22 9.02
C PHE A 351 -28.79 -28.47 8.33
N ASP A 352 -29.12 -29.73 8.04
CA ASP A 352 -30.35 -30.09 7.36
C ASP A 352 -31.61 -29.91 8.20
N PHE A 353 -31.51 -30.14 9.51
CA PHE A 353 -32.64 -30.06 10.42
C PHE A 353 -32.53 -28.85 11.35
N MET A 354 -31.50 -28.83 12.20
CA MET A 354 -31.44 -27.86 13.29
C MET A 354 -31.15 -26.44 12.82
N TYR A 355 -30.15 -26.26 11.96
CA TYR A 355 -29.79 -24.93 11.47
C TYR A 355 -30.90 -24.26 10.63
N LYS A 356 -31.65 -25.04 9.84
CA LYS A 356 -32.82 -24.51 9.13
C LYS A 356 -33.87 -24.02 10.14
N ARG A 357 -34.18 -24.83 11.16
CA ARG A 357 -35.10 -24.42 12.24
C ARG A 357 -34.60 -23.16 12.95
N ILE A 358 -33.31 -23.03 13.26
CA ILE A 358 -32.73 -21.80 13.87
C ILE A 358 -33.06 -20.56 13.04
N LYS A 359 -32.98 -20.67 11.71
CA LYS A 359 -33.23 -19.55 10.81
C LYS A 359 -34.71 -19.20 10.64
N THR A 360 -35.59 -20.19 10.66
CA THR A 360 -37.00 -20.03 10.25
C THR A 360 -37.97 -19.93 11.43
N LEU A 361 -37.63 -20.58 12.55
CA LEU A 361 -38.49 -20.70 13.73
C LEU A 361 -37.69 -20.15 14.91
N ARG A 362 -38.23 -19.21 15.68
CA ARG A 362 -37.58 -18.72 16.90
C ARG A 362 -37.34 -19.91 17.84
N ILE A 363 -36.14 -20.46 17.81
CA ILE A 363 -35.80 -21.67 18.56
C ILE A 363 -35.69 -21.37 20.04
N VAL A 364 -36.16 -22.34 20.83
CA VAL A 364 -35.92 -22.43 22.26
C VAL A 364 -34.58 -23.13 22.46
N GLU A 365 -33.69 -22.50 23.24
CA GLU A 365 -32.35 -22.99 23.58
C GLU A 365 -32.27 -24.49 23.95
N ASN A 366 -33.34 -25.04 24.52
CA ASN A 366 -33.45 -26.45 24.90
C ASN A 366 -33.32 -27.42 23.71
N ASP A 367 -33.79 -27.05 22.51
CA ASP A 367 -33.69 -27.91 21.31
C ASP A 367 -32.22 -28.10 20.89
N LEU A 368 -31.38 -27.08 21.15
CA LEU A 368 -29.94 -27.13 20.93
C LEU A 368 -29.17 -27.79 22.07
N LYS A 369 -29.88 -28.39 23.04
CA LYS A 369 -29.29 -29.08 24.19
C LYS A 369 -29.81 -30.52 24.32
N ASP A 370 -30.68 -30.97 23.41
CA ASP A 370 -31.29 -32.31 23.44
C ASP A 370 -30.26 -33.41 23.13
N PRO A 371 -29.90 -34.27 24.11
CA PRO A 371 -28.95 -35.36 23.89
C PRO A 371 -29.55 -36.52 23.09
N HIS A 372 -30.87 -36.55 22.89
CA HIS A 372 -31.58 -37.58 22.12
C HIS A 372 -31.70 -37.24 20.63
N ALA A 373 -31.29 -36.04 20.22
CA ALA A 373 -31.25 -35.68 18.82
C ALA A 373 -30.32 -36.62 18.04
N ASN A 374 -30.77 -37.13 16.89
CA ASN A 374 -30.01 -38.05 16.04
C ASN A 374 -28.69 -37.48 15.49
N TYR A 375 -28.52 -36.16 15.58
CA TYR A 375 -27.34 -35.42 15.17
C TYR A 375 -26.42 -35.02 16.35
N TYR A 376 -26.81 -35.30 17.59
CA TYR A 376 -25.99 -35.07 18.79
C TYR A 376 -24.80 -36.04 18.86
N ILE A 377 -23.64 -35.50 19.23
CA ILE A 377 -22.42 -36.29 19.49
C ILE A 377 -22.12 -36.26 20.99
N ASN A 378 -21.85 -35.07 21.55
CA ASN A 378 -21.41 -34.94 22.94
C ASN A 378 -21.59 -33.52 23.48
N LYS A 379 -21.52 -33.38 24.81
CA LYS A 379 -21.54 -32.12 25.56
C LYS A 379 -20.31 -32.07 26.46
N LEU A 380 -19.51 -31.02 26.34
CA LEU A 380 -18.34 -30.80 27.18
C LEU A 380 -18.48 -29.51 27.99
N ILE A 381 -18.38 -29.64 29.32
CA ILE A 381 -18.55 -28.50 30.23
C ILE A 381 -17.21 -27.79 30.43
N HIS A 382 -17.21 -26.45 30.39
CA HIS A 382 -16.07 -25.57 30.68
C HIS A 382 -15.77 -25.43 32.18
N ARG A 383 -15.83 -26.54 32.93
CA ARG A 383 -15.63 -26.53 34.39
C ARG A 383 -14.17 -26.84 34.72
N ALA A 384 -13.47 -25.83 35.23
CA ALA A 384 -12.20 -26.01 35.92
C ALA A 384 -12.40 -26.83 37.20
N THR A 385 -11.39 -27.63 37.57
CA THR A 385 -11.34 -28.29 38.88
C THR A 385 -10.47 -27.47 39.82
N ASN A 386 -10.73 -27.51 41.13
CA ASN A 386 -9.94 -26.75 42.12
C ASN A 386 -8.43 -27.10 42.09
N TYR A 387 -8.10 -28.32 41.64
CA TYR A 387 -6.73 -28.85 41.60
C TYR A 387 -6.03 -28.62 40.25
N ASN A 388 -6.79 -28.43 39.18
CA ASN A 388 -6.26 -28.20 37.84
C ASN A 388 -7.20 -27.27 37.05
N PRO A 389 -6.88 -25.97 36.96
CA PRO A 389 -7.65 -24.98 36.21
C PRO A 389 -7.82 -25.34 34.72
N ASP A 390 -6.83 -26.02 34.14
CA ASP A 390 -6.77 -26.36 32.71
C ASP A 390 -7.31 -27.78 32.40
N ALA A 391 -7.85 -28.48 33.40
CA ALA A 391 -8.35 -29.86 33.23
C ALA A 391 -9.39 -29.98 32.09
N TRP A 392 -10.20 -28.95 31.88
CA TRP A 392 -11.18 -28.94 30.80
C TRP A 392 -10.53 -28.77 29.43
N HIS A 393 -9.44 -27.99 29.30
CA HIS A 393 -8.71 -27.84 28.03
C HIS A 393 -8.16 -29.19 27.58
N MET A 394 -7.55 -29.95 28.50
CA MET A 394 -7.00 -31.28 28.20
C MET A 394 -8.09 -32.23 27.70
N ARG A 395 -9.23 -32.30 28.39
CA ARG A 395 -10.37 -33.11 27.96
C ARG A 395 -10.85 -32.69 26.58
N PHE A 396 -11.10 -31.40 26.36
CA PHE A 396 -11.55 -30.94 25.05
C PHE A 396 -10.53 -31.24 23.95
N ASN A 397 -9.22 -31.09 24.21
CA ASN A 397 -8.18 -31.40 23.23
C ASN A 397 -8.22 -32.86 22.78
N GLN A 398 -8.46 -33.79 23.70
CA GLN A 398 -8.61 -35.21 23.37
C GLN A 398 -9.84 -35.46 22.49
N TYR A 399 -10.99 -34.87 22.84
CA TYR A 399 -12.19 -34.97 22.00
C TYR A 399 -11.99 -34.35 20.62
N MET A 400 -11.44 -33.13 20.53
CA MET A 400 -11.14 -32.47 19.27
C MET A 400 -10.21 -33.33 18.41
N THR A 401 -9.13 -33.88 18.99
CA THR A 401 -8.20 -34.76 18.27
C THR A 401 -8.88 -35.99 17.67
N GLN A 402 -9.83 -36.58 18.39
CA GLN A 402 -10.57 -37.75 17.92
C GLN A 402 -11.64 -37.39 16.90
N TYR A 403 -12.36 -36.29 17.10
CA TYR A 403 -13.42 -35.84 16.21
C TYR A 403 -12.89 -35.34 14.87
N LEU A 404 -11.73 -34.67 14.86
CA LEU A 404 -11.02 -34.30 13.63
C LEU A 404 -10.54 -35.52 12.83
N LYS A 405 -10.46 -36.71 13.45
CA LYS A 405 -10.18 -37.99 12.79
C LYS A 405 -11.45 -38.78 12.43
N GLY A 406 -12.63 -38.20 12.63
CA GLY A 406 -13.92 -38.86 12.40
C GLY A 406 -14.36 -39.84 13.50
N ASN A 407 -13.62 -39.96 14.61
CA ASN A 407 -13.98 -40.85 15.71
C ASN A 407 -14.97 -40.18 16.68
N PHE A 408 -16.23 -40.10 16.27
CA PHE A 408 -17.30 -39.51 17.08
C PHE A 408 -17.78 -40.40 18.24
N GLY A 409 -17.33 -41.66 18.31
CA GLY A 409 -17.66 -42.58 19.41
C GLY A 409 -16.72 -42.49 20.60
N TYR A 410 -15.66 -41.68 20.53
CA TYR A 410 -14.69 -41.52 21.61
C TYR A 410 -15.34 -41.08 22.92
N LYS A 411 -14.96 -41.72 24.02
CA LYS A 411 -15.31 -41.33 25.38
C LYS A 411 -14.04 -41.23 26.22
N HIS A 412 -13.87 -40.10 26.89
CA HIS A 412 -12.75 -39.91 27.82
C HIS A 412 -12.92 -40.82 29.04
N THR A 413 -11.99 -41.75 29.24
CA THR A 413 -11.89 -42.58 30.45
C THR A 413 -11.06 -41.81 31.48
N ILE A 414 -11.63 -41.58 32.65
CA ILE A 414 -10.98 -40.89 33.79
C ILE A 414 -10.10 -41.87 34.53
#